data_AF-A0AAW1L9X1-F1
#
_entry.id   AF-A0AAW1L9X1-F1
#
_cell.length_a   1.000
_cell.length_b   1.000
_cell.length_c   1.000
_cell.angle_alpha   90.00
_cell.angle_beta   90.00
_cell.angle_gamma   90.00
#
_symmetry.space_group_name_H-M   'P 1'
#
loop_
_entity.id
_entity.type
_entity.pdbx_description
1 polymer ?
#
loop_
_entity_poly.entity_id
_entity_poly.type
_entity_poly.pdbx_seq_one_letter_code
_entity_poly.pdbx_strand_id
1 'polypeptide(L)'
;MLTRLLEKDKLRPGIEFKDPDFDFEIERDAINATISSIKKDKLRPGIEFKDPDFDFEIERDAINATISSIKECINEFEGPESDSAFKRIASRITHVTDRVKRIELTDEEVVTTFKNDSLANCLELEVLLSEKVIRETQPVFTNTPPIQSLHSDIPQTSIVKRTPVYKLNVRFTADGKSDVFSFLERIEELSLSRSIEKRDLFDSAVDLFDGDALLWFRSIKPQVHDWDTLVERLKRDFLPTDYEEFIWEQIRDRHQKKAY
;
A
#
# COMPACT_ATOMS: atom_id res chain seq x y z
N MET A 1 18.78 -52.24 43.66
CA MET A 1 19.84 -52.94 42.89
C MET A 1 19.39 -52.94 41.44
N LEU A 2 19.70 -51.93 40.63
CA LEU A 2 20.93 -51.75 39.84
C LEU A 2 21.25 -52.95 38.92
N THR A 3 21.58 -52.62 37.66
CA THR A 3 21.90 -53.44 36.45
C THR A 3 20.66 -53.74 35.60
N ARG A 4 20.57 -53.50 34.28
CA ARG A 4 21.51 -53.28 33.15
C ARG A 4 20.70 -52.56 32.04
N LEU A 5 21.18 -51.45 31.46
CA LEU A 5 21.98 -51.35 30.23
C LEU A 5 21.22 -51.58 28.90
N LEU A 6 21.04 -50.46 28.17
CA LEU A 6 21.15 -50.25 26.73
C LEU A 6 20.50 -51.25 25.73
N GLU A 7 19.49 -50.75 25.02
CA GLU A 7 19.19 -51.08 23.61
C GLU A 7 18.42 -49.89 23.00
N LYS A 8 19.10 -48.84 22.51
CA LYS A 8 19.50 -48.58 21.10
C LYS A 8 18.42 -48.73 20.04
N ASP A 9 18.11 -47.58 19.44
CA ASP A 9 17.99 -47.33 18.00
C ASP A 9 16.86 -47.97 17.20
N LYS A 10 15.89 -47.12 16.80
CA LYS A 10 15.35 -47.03 15.43
C LYS A 10 14.47 -45.78 15.26
N LEU A 11 15.08 -44.60 15.36
CA LEU A 11 14.56 -43.39 14.71
C LEU A 11 15.44 -43.12 13.48
N ARG A 12 14.78 -42.83 12.36
CA ARG A 12 15.36 -42.71 11.02
C ARG A 12 16.46 -41.63 11.00
N PRO A 13 17.59 -41.85 10.31
CA PRO A 13 18.65 -40.86 10.21
C PRO A 13 18.15 -39.63 9.47
N GLY A 14 18.38 -38.47 10.09
CA GLY A 14 18.14 -37.16 9.51
C GLY A 14 18.99 -36.96 8.25
N ILE A 15 18.38 -36.28 7.29
CA ILE A 15 19.08 -35.76 6.13
C ILE A 15 19.89 -34.56 6.63
N GLU A 16 21.17 -34.81 6.87
CA GLU A 16 22.17 -33.79 7.19
C GLU A 16 22.55 -33.09 5.88
N PHE A 17 21.88 -32.00 5.53
CA PHE A 17 22.36 -31.08 4.51
C PHE A 17 23.53 -30.29 5.10
N LYS A 18 24.75 -30.79 4.89
CA LYS A 18 25.97 -30.00 4.99
C LYS A 18 26.19 -29.31 3.65
N ASP A 19 25.71 -28.07 3.52
CA ASP A 19 26.29 -27.14 2.55
C ASP A 19 27.63 -26.66 3.14
N PRO A 20 28.78 -26.93 2.49
CA PRO A 20 30.10 -26.65 3.07
C PRO A 20 30.53 -25.18 3.04
N ASP A 21 29.72 -24.26 2.47
CA ASP A 21 30.12 -22.87 2.22
C ASP A 21 29.25 -21.81 2.93
N PHE A 22 28.34 -22.21 3.82
CA PHE A 22 27.49 -21.26 4.55
C PHE A 22 28.12 -20.83 5.87
N ASP A 23 28.94 -19.77 5.80
CA ASP A 23 29.65 -19.21 6.94
C ASP A 23 28.72 -18.34 7.80
N PHE A 24 28.10 -18.95 8.82
CA PHE A 24 27.17 -18.32 9.76
C PHE A 24 27.77 -17.11 10.51
N GLU A 25 29.10 -16.98 10.61
CA GLU A 25 29.73 -15.83 11.27
C GLU A 25 29.66 -14.55 10.42
N ILE A 26 29.78 -14.66 9.09
CA ILE A 26 29.68 -13.52 8.17
C ILE A 26 28.26 -12.95 8.19
N GLU A 27 27.24 -13.81 8.22
CA GLU A 27 25.84 -13.39 8.23
C GLU A 27 25.46 -12.75 9.58
N ARG A 28 25.98 -13.25 10.71
CA ARG A 28 25.75 -12.65 12.02
C ARG A 28 26.35 -11.25 12.11
N ASP A 29 27.53 -11.04 11.53
CA ASP A 29 28.17 -9.73 11.52
C ASP A 29 27.49 -8.75 10.56
N ALA A 30 26.98 -9.23 9.43
CA ALA A 30 26.12 -8.44 8.53
C ALA A 30 24.79 -8.04 9.20
N ILE A 31 24.16 -8.96 9.94
CA ILE A 31 22.94 -8.69 10.72
C ILE A 31 23.23 -7.68 11.84
N ASN A 32 24.34 -7.85 12.57
CA ASN A 32 24.73 -6.92 13.64
C ASN A 32 25.10 -5.53 13.09
N ALA A 33 25.77 -5.46 11.94
CA ALA A 33 26.06 -4.21 11.23
C ALA A 33 24.76 -3.53 10.77
N THR A 34 23.81 -4.29 10.24
CA THR A 34 22.48 -3.80 9.83
C THR A 34 21.69 -3.25 11.02
N ILE A 35 21.66 -3.98 12.14
CA ILE A 35 21.03 -3.52 13.38
C ILE A 35 21.72 -2.26 13.91
N SER A 36 23.04 -2.16 13.80
CA SER A 36 23.79 -0.97 14.22
C SER A 36 23.54 0.24 13.30
N SER A 37 23.34 0.03 12.01
CA SER A 37 22.96 1.09 11.05
C SER A 37 21.52 1.56 11.27
N ILE A 38 20.58 0.63 11.52
CA ILE A 38 19.19 0.96 11.86
C ILE A 38 19.09 1.73 13.18
N LYS A 39 19.93 1.40 14.17
CA LYS A 39 20.02 2.17 15.42
C LYS A 39 20.64 3.55 15.22
N LYS A 40 21.56 3.72 14.27
CA LYS A 40 22.15 5.03 13.92
C LYS A 40 21.16 5.93 13.17
N ASP A 41 20.32 5.38 12.29
CA ASP A 41 19.30 6.19 11.59
C ASP A 41 18.14 6.63 12.50
N LYS A 42 17.81 5.85 13.54
CA LYS A 42 16.87 6.29 14.61
C LYS A 42 17.46 7.33 15.57
N LEU A 43 18.74 7.68 15.43
CA LEU A 43 19.44 8.66 16.26
C LEU A 43 19.88 9.92 15.48
N ARG A 44 19.34 10.17 14.28
CA ARG A 44 19.46 11.53 13.72
C ARG A 44 18.65 12.45 14.62
N PRO A 45 19.27 13.43 15.32
CA PRO A 45 18.49 14.46 15.99
C PRO A 45 17.62 15.10 14.91
N GLY A 46 16.32 15.11 15.15
CA GLY A 46 15.34 15.62 14.20
C GLY A 46 15.80 16.97 13.70
N ILE A 47 16.02 17.06 12.39
CA ILE A 47 16.05 18.37 11.74
C ILE A 47 14.60 18.84 11.87
N GLU A 48 14.33 19.58 12.95
CA GLU A 48 13.09 20.30 13.15
C GLU A 48 13.03 21.33 12.04
N PHE A 49 12.39 20.93 10.94
CA PHE A 49 12.18 21.77 9.78
C PHE A 49 11.11 22.80 10.19
N LYS A 50 11.55 23.86 10.87
CA LYS A 50 10.70 25.03 11.13
C LYS A 50 10.47 25.67 9.77
N ASP A 51 9.24 25.57 9.29
CA ASP A 51 8.82 26.33 8.12
C ASP A 51 8.97 27.81 8.47
N PRO A 52 9.92 28.54 7.84
CA PRO A 52 10.21 29.93 8.20
C PRO A 52 9.03 30.86 7.93
N ASP A 53 8.03 30.40 7.17
CA ASP A 53 6.82 31.14 6.83
C ASP A 53 5.57 30.58 7.55
N PHE A 54 5.73 29.77 8.61
CA PHE A 54 4.61 29.24 9.38
C PHE A 54 3.85 30.36 10.11
N ASP A 55 2.64 30.65 9.64
CA ASP A 55 1.69 31.56 10.28
C ASP A 55 0.53 30.75 10.88
N PHE A 56 0.40 30.79 12.21
CA PHE A 56 -0.63 30.06 12.94
C PHE A 56 -2.05 30.46 12.51
N GLU A 57 -2.32 31.74 12.25
CA GLU A 57 -3.65 32.21 11.90
C GLU A 57 -4.06 31.72 10.50
N ILE A 58 -3.12 31.76 9.56
CA ILE A 58 -3.31 31.23 8.20
C ILE A 58 -3.52 29.71 8.25
N GLU A 59 -2.70 28.99 9.01
CA GLU A 59 -2.80 27.54 9.12
C GLU A 59 -4.11 27.12 9.82
N ARG A 60 -4.50 27.82 10.88
CA ARG A 60 -5.77 27.63 11.59
C ARG A 60 -6.95 27.77 10.64
N ASP A 61 -6.99 28.84 9.85
CA ASP A 61 -8.08 29.11 8.91
C ASP A 61 -8.14 28.04 7.81
N ALA A 62 -6.98 27.61 7.29
CA ALA A 62 -6.90 26.54 6.31
C ALA A 62 -7.34 25.17 6.86
N ILE A 63 -6.99 24.86 8.11
CA ILE A 63 -7.44 23.63 8.79
C ILE A 63 -8.96 23.67 8.99
N ASN A 64 -9.50 24.77 9.51
CA ASN A 64 -10.95 24.92 9.73
C ASN A 64 -11.76 24.83 8.44
N ALA A 65 -11.28 25.46 7.36
CA ALA A 65 -11.89 25.34 6.03
C ALA A 65 -11.88 23.89 5.53
N THR A 66 -10.76 23.18 5.73
CA THR A 66 -10.62 21.77 5.32
C THR A 66 -11.56 20.87 6.13
N ILE A 67 -11.62 21.03 7.45
CA ILE A 67 -12.53 20.29 8.34
C ILE A 67 -13.99 20.50 7.92
N SER A 68 -14.39 21.76 7.66
CA SER A 68 -15.76 22.09 7.27
C SER A 68 -16.14 21.44 5.92
N SER A 69 -15.23 21.51 4.94
CA SER A 69 -15.45 20.85 3.65
C SER A 69 -15.48 19.32 3.75
N ILE A 70 -14.71 18.71 4.67
CA ILE A 70 -14.79 17.26 4.93
C ILE A 70 -16.15 16.90 5.55
N LYS A 71 -16.65 17.70 6.51
CA LYS A 71 -17.98 17.50 7.12
C LYS A 71 -19.08 17.47 6.06
N GLU A 72 -19.05 18.40 5.11
CA GLU A 72 -19.99 18.43 3.98
C GLU A 72 -19.90 17.15 3.13
N CYS A 73 -18.69 16.74 2.75
CA CYS A 73 -18.50 15.51 1.99
C CYS A 73 -18.99 14.25 2.72
N ILE A 74 -18.81 14.17 4.04
CA ILE A 74 -19.31 13.04 4.85
C ILE A 74 -20.84 13.03 4.89
N ASN A 75 -21.49 14.19 4.98
CA ASN A 75 -22.95 14.28 5.01
C ASN A 75 -23.59 13.82 3.70
N GLU A 76 -22.94 14.10 2.56
CA GLU A 76 -23.38 13.70 1.23
C GLU A 76 -22.99 12.26 0.87
N PHE A 77 -22.09 11.65 1.64
CA PHE A 77 -21.58 10.32 1.37
C PHE A 77 -22.54 9.22 1.89
N GLU A 78 -22.91 8.32 0.99
CA GLU A 78 -23.60 7.07 1.29
C GLU A 78 -23.01 5.99 0.38
N GLY A 79 -22.28 5.02 0.95
CA GLY A 79 -21.60 4.01 0.15
C GLY A 79 -20.69 3.08 0.97
N PRO A 80 -20.11 2.06 0.33
CA PRO A 80 -19.16 1.15 0.97
C PRO A 80 -17.74 1.76 1.11
N GLU A 81 -16.88 1.17 1.95
CA GLU A 81 -15.47 1.60 2.11
C GLU A 81 -14.63 1.48 0.83
N SER A 82 -15.07 0.62 -0.10
CA SER A 82 -14.42 0.48 -1.40
C SER A 82 -14.60 1.72 -2.28
N ASP A 83 -15.59 2.57 -1.98
CA ASP A 83 -15.93 3.75 -2.76
C ASP A 83 -14.76 4.74 -2.82
N SER A 84 -14.51 5.24 -4.02
CA SER A 84 -13.55 6.32 -4.26
C SER A 84 -13.84 7.56 -3.42
N ALA A 85 -15.11 7.89 -3.16
CA ALA A 85 -15.51 9.00 -2.31
C ALA A 85 -15.07 8.75 -0.86
N PHE A 86 -15.32 7.56 -0.32
CA PHE A 86 -14.83 7.16 1.00
C PHE A 86 -13.31 7.33 1.12
N LYS A 87 -12.55 6.73 0.18
CA LYS A 87 -11.08 6.80 0.18
C LYS A 87 -10.56 8.23 0.09
N ARG A 88 -11.20 9.07 -0.74
CA ARG A 88 -10.84 10.49 -0.86
C ARG A 88 -11.12 11.25 0.43
N ILE A 89 -12.25 11.01 1.08
CA ILE A 89 -12.58 11.64 2.37
C ILE A 89 -11.58 11.18 3.44
N ALA A 90 -11.29 9.89 3.53
CA ALA A 90 -10.30 9.33 4.46
C ALA A 90 -8.88 9.90 4.27
N SER A 91 -8.41 10.00 3.01
CA SER A 91 -7.14 10.66 2.71
C SER A 91 -7.13 12.13 3.10
N ARG A 92 -8.25 12.86 2.91
CA ARG A 92 -8.36 14.26 3.33
C ARG A 92 -8.34 14.41 4.86
N ILE A 93 -8.97 13.49 5.60
CA ILE A 93 -8.91 13.44 7.06
C ILE A 93 -7.46 13.19 7.53
N THR A 94 -6.76 12.26 6.89
CA THR A 94 -5.34 11.98 7.19
C THR A 94 -4.48 13.23 6.95
N HIS A 95 -4.69 13.90 5.82
CA HIS A 95 -3.95 15.12 5.48
C HIS A 95 -4.17 16.24 6.49
N VAL A 96 -5.41 16.53 6.88
CA VAL A 96 -5.67 17.57 7.90
C VAL A 96 -5.15 17.16 9.27
N THR A 97 -5.21 15.87 9.63
CA THR A 97 -4.63 15.34 10.86
C THR A 97 -3.12 15.57 10.90
N ASP A 98 -2.41 15.31 9.80
CA ASP A 98 -0.97 15.51 9.72
C ASP A 98 -0.59 17.00 9.77
N ARG A 99 -1.41 17.89 9.20
CA ARG A 99 -1.24 19.34 9.36
C ARG A 99 -1.39 19.78 10.82
N VAL A 100 -2.46 19.34 11.49
CA VAL A 100 -2.68 19.64 12.91
C VAL A 100 -1.53 19.12 13.78
N LYS A 101 -0.99 17.93 13.51
CA LYS A 101 0.15 17.37 14.24
C LYS A 101 1.41 18.24 14.15
N ARG A 102 1.63 18.90 13.00
CA ARG A 102 2.79 19.76 12.74
C ARG A 102 2.75 21.11 13.46
N ILE A 103 1.59 21.55 13.95
CA ILE A 103 1.50 22.77 14.77
C ILE A 103 2.38 22.58 16.01
N GLU A 104 3.39 23.42 16.21
CA GLU A 104 4.25 23.35 17.39
C GLU A 104 3.44 23.63 18.65
N LEU A 105 3.67 22.85 19.70
CA LEU A 105 3.09 23.14 21.02
C LEU A 105 3.85 24.31 21.62
N THR A 106 3.15 25.44 21.78
CA THR A 106 3.65 26.61 22.48
C THR A 106 2.97 26.73 23.86
N ASP A 107 3.50 27.57 24.74
CA ASP A 107 2.85 27.88 26.03
C ASP A 107 1.55 28.70 25.85
N GLU A 108 1.18 29.01 24.60
CA GLU A 108 -0.06 29.70 24.28
C GLU A 108 -1.23 28.73 24.40
N GLU A 109 -2.08 28.99 25.40
CA GLU A 109 -3.31 28.23 25.67
C GLU A 109 -4.21 28.13 24.43
N VAL A 110 -4.23 29.17 23.59
CA VAL A 110 -5.01 29.20 22.35
C VAL A 110 -4.52 28.15 21.34
N VAL A 111 -3.21 28.04 21.13
CA VAL A 111 -2.61 27.11 20.16
C VAL A 111 -2.79 25.67 20.63
N THR A 112 -2.55 25.42 21.91
CA THR A 112 -2.70 24.08 22.51
C THR A 112 -4.16 23.61 22.51
N THR A 113 -5.10 24.48 22.88
CA THR A 113 -6.53 24.18 22.83
C THR A 113 -6.99 23.93 21.40
N PHE A 114 -6.61 24.80 20.45
CA PHE A 114 -6.96 24.63 19.04
C PHE A 114 -6.42 23.31 18.45
N LYS A 115 -5.17 22.95 18.76
CA LYS A 115 -4.58 21.70 18.30
C LYS A 115 -5.34 20.49 18.85
N ASN A 116 -5.67 20.49 20.14
CA ASN A 116 -6.44 19.42 20.77
C ASN A 116 -7.85 19.29 20.18
N ASP A 117 -8.55 20.42 20.03
CA ASP A 117 -9.89 20.47 19.45
C ASP A 117 -9.88 20.01 18.00
N SER A 118 -8.87 20.39 17.23
CA SER A 118 -8.72 19.99 15.84
C SER A 118 -8.45 18.50 15.70
N LEU A 119 -7.62 17.91 16.58
CA LEU A 119 -7.41 16.46 16.62
C LEU A 119 -8.68 15.72 17.01
N ALA A 120 -9.44 16.22 17.99
CA ALA A 120 -10.73 15.65 18.38
C ALA A 120 -11.73 15.69 17.23
N ASN A 121 -11.80 16.80 16.49
CA ASN A 121 -12.62 16.91 15.28
C ASN A 121 -12.17 15.88 14.22
N CYS A 122 -10.87 15.69 14.00
CA CYS A 122 -10.39 14.69 13.03
C CYS A 122 -10.86 13.28 13.40
N LEU A 123 -10.75 12.89 14.68
CA LEU A 123 -11.26 11.61 15.18
C LEU A 123 -12.78 11.48 14.99
N GLU A 124 -13.54 12.53 15.29
CA GLU A 124 -14.98 12.55 15.08
C GLU A 124 -15.34 12.32 13.60
N LEU A 125 -14.60 12.93 12.67
CA LEU A 125 -14.81 12.75 11.23
C LEU A 125 -14.52 11.30 10.79
N GLU A 126 -13.50 10.66 11.35
CA GLU A 126 -13.22 9.24 11.08
C GLU A 126 -14.38 8.35 11.53
N VAL A 127 -14.91 8.62 12.73
CA VAL A 127 -16.06 7.89 13.27
C VAL A 127 -17.29 8.11 12.39
N LEU A 128 -17.65 9.35 12.08
CA LEU A 128 -18.81 9.67 11.24
C LEU A 128 -18.70 9.06 9.84
N LEU A 129 -17.51 9.10 9.25
CA LEU A 129 -17.26 8.47 7.96
C LEU A 129 -17.46 6.94 8.05
N SER A 130 -16.99 6.31 9.13
CA SER A 130 -17.16 4.88 9.37
C SER A 130 -18.61 4.47 9.66
N GLU A 131 -19.42 5.34 10.26
CA GLU A 131 -20.85 5.11 10.48
C GLU A 131 -21.65 5.17 9.18
N LYS A 132 -21.22 6.03 8.25
CA LYS A 132 -21.82 6.19 6.92
C LYS A 132 -21.47 5.05 5.96
N VAL A 133 -20.53 4.18 6.34
CA VAL A 133 -20.21 2.97 5.57
C VAL A 133 -21.40 2.02 5.58
N ILE A 134 -21.96 1.78 4.40
CA ILE A 134 -22.86 0.65 4.19
C ILE A 134 -22.00 -0.62 4.22
N ARG A 135 -22.04 -1.34 5.33
CA ARG A 135 -21.41 -2.67 5.41
C ARG A 135 -22.15 -3.58 4.44
N GLU A 136 -21.46 -4.03 3.39
CA GLU A 136 -21.94 -5.12 2.55
C GLU A 136 -22.22 -6.32 3.45
N THR A 137 -23.50 -6.51 3.78
CA THR A 137 -23.94 -7.71 4.47
C THR A 137 -23.73 -8.84 3.47
N GLN A 138 -22.69 -9.64 3.71
CA GLN A 138 -22.43 -10.87 2.98
C GLN A 138 -23.75 -11.66 2.84
N PRO A 139 -24.11 -12.15 1.65
CA PRO A 139 -25.31 -12.96 1.50
C PRO A 139 -25.13 -14.24 2.32
N VAL A 140 -25.98 -14.40 3.32
CA VAL A 140 -26.11 -15.63 4.10
C VAL A 140 -26.52 -16.73 3.12
N PHE A 141 -25.63 -17.69 2.87
CA PHE A 141 -25.95 -18.92 2.14
C PHE A 141 -26.97 -19.73 2.94
N THR A 142 -28.26 -19.50 2.72
CA THR A 142 -29.30 -20.44 3.11
C THR A 142 -29.58 -21.38 1.93
N ASN A 143 -29.10 -22.60 2.04
CA ASN A 143 -29.44 -23.69 1.15
C ASN A 143 -30.92 -24.05 1.33
N THR A 144 -31.77 -23.74 0.35
CA THR A 144 -33.11 -24.37 0.20
C THR A 144 -33.43 -24.64 -1.28
N PRO A 145 -34.18 -25.72 -1.58
CA PRO A 145 -34.25 -26.34 -2.93
C PRO A 145 -35.19 -25.59 -3.91
N PRO A 146 -35.18 -25.96 -5.21
CA PRO A 146 -35.71 -25.12 -6.28
C PRO A 146 -37.22 -25.20 -6.40
N ILE A 147 -37.89 -24.04 -6.36
CA ILE A 147 -39.26 -23.87 -6.85
C ILE A 147 -39.20 -23.05 -8.13
N GLN A 148 -39.76 -23.62 -9.19
CA GLN A 148 -39.82 -23.04 -10.52
C GLN A 148 -40.84 -21.89 -10.60
N SER A 149 -40.43 -20.85 -11.34
CA SER A 149 -41.24 -19.89 -12.11
C SER A 149 -42.13 -18.90 -11.35
N LEU A 150 -41.94 -17.60 -11.64
CA LEU A 150 -42.83 -16.82 -12.51
C LEU A 150 -42.31 -15.38 -12.68
N HIS A 151 -42.62 -14.81 -13.83
CA HIS A 151 -42.17 -13.54 -14.39
C HIS A 151 -42.26 -12.34 -13.43
N SER A 152 -41.26 -11.46 -13.48
CA SER A 152 -41.44 -10.03 -13.23
C SER A 152 -40.33 -9.24 -13.92
N ASP A 153 -40.74 -8.34 -14.81
CA ASP A 153 -39.89 -7.35 -15.46
C ASP A 153 -39.28 -6.42 -14.41
N ILE A 154 -37.95 -6.48 -14.25
CA ILE A 154 -37.17 -5.54 -13.45
C ILE A 154 -36.16 -4.87 -14.41
N PRO A 155 -36.00 -3.53 -14.40
CA PRO A 155 -35.01 -2.86 -15.23
C PRO A 155 -33.61 -3.37 -14.86
N GLN A 156 -32.87 -3.87 -15.85
CA GLN A 156 -31.49 -4.33 -15.69
C GLN A 156 -30.63 -3.22 -15.12
N THR A 157 -30.34 -3.28 -13.82
CA THR A 157 -29.17 -2.61 -13.25
C THR A 157 -27.96 -3.24 -13.92
N SER A 158 -27.13 -2.40 -14.53
CA SER A 158 -25.93 -2.82 -15.24
C SER A 158 -25.01 -3.58 -14.29
N ILE A 159 -24.99 -4.90 -14.40
CA ILE A 159 -23.95 -5.76 -13.84
C ILE A 159 -22.63 -5.19 -14.38
N VAL A 160 -21.85 -4.54 -13.52
CA VAL A 160 -20.50 -4.07 -13.86
C VAL A 160 -19.72 -5.33 -14.22
N LYS A 161 -19.54 -5.55 -15.53
CA LYS A 161 -18.83 -6.70 -16.05
C LYS A 161 -17.37 -6.57 -15.62
N ARG A 162 -17.01 -7.19 -14.50
CA ARG A 162 -15.62 -7.36 -14.07
C ARG A 162 -14.88 -7.97 -15.24
N THR A 163 -14.01 -7.17 -15.85
CA THR A 163 -13.26 -7.61 -17.03
C THR A 163 -12.08 -8.40 -16.52
N PRO A 164 -11.97 -9.70 -16.84
CA PRO A 164 -10.85 -10.50 -16.38
C PRO A 164 -9.52 -9.94 -16.88
N VAL A 165 -8.47 -10.12 -16.09
CA VAL A 165 -7.12 -9.56 -16.33
C VAL A 165 -6.55 -9.96 -17.70
N TYR A 166 -6.82 -11.17 -18.19
CA TYR A 166 -6.40 -11.59 -19.53
C TYR A 166 -6.97 -10.73 -20.68
N LYS A 167 -8.06 -9.98 -20.46
CA LYS A 167 -8.63 -9.05 -21.46
C LYS A 167 -7.98 -7.66 -21.45
N LEU A 168 -7.06 -7.39 -20.52
CA LEU A 168 -6.34 -6.13 -20.48
C LEU A 168 -5.38 -5.98 -21.67
N ASN A 169 -4.91 -7.10 -22.24
CA ASN A 169 -3.97 -7.15 -23.36
C ASN A 169 -2.71 -6.29 -23.13
N VAL A 170 -2.29 -6.17 -21.87
CA VAL A 170 -1.03 -5.54 -21.46
C VAL A 170 -0.07 -6.65 -21.08
N ARG A 171 1.13 -6.63 -21.66
CA ARG A 171 2.16 -7.62 -21.42
C ARG A 171 3.50 -6.91 -21.25
N PHE A 172 4.24 -7.31 -20.22
CA PHE A 172 5.61 -6.89 -20.02
C PHE A 172 6.56 -7.94 -20.59
N THR A 173 7.47 -7.47 -21.45
CA THR A 173 8.61 -8.23 -21.96
C THR A 173 9.88 -7.66 -21.36
N ALA A 174 10.73 -8.50 -20.78
CA ALA A 174 12.03 -8.09 -20.25
C ALA A 174 13.11 -7.92 -21.35
N ASP A 175 12.71 -7.50 -22.55
CA ASP A 175 13.57 -7.37 -23.73
C ASP A 175 14.29 -6.00 -23.82
N GLY A 176 14.24 -5.20 -22.75
CA GLY A 176 14.84 -3.87 -22.66
C GLY A 176 14.13 -2.78 -23.48
N LYS A 177 13.06 -3.12 -24.21
CA LYS A 177 12.23 -2.17 -24.96
C LYS A 177 11.02 -1.69 -24.18
N SER A 178 10.54 -2.51 -23.24
CA SER A 178 9.42 -2.19 -22.38
C SER A 178 9.92 -1.56 -21.09
N ASP A 179 9.57 -0.30 -20.86
CA ASP A 179 9.85 0.39 -19.60
C ASP A 179 8.93 -0.12 -18.48
N VAL A 180 9.52 -0.43 -17.32
CA VAL A 180 8.81 -0.98 -16.16
C VAL A 180 7.79 0.03 -15.63
N PHE A 181 8.10 1.33 -15.62
CA PHE A 181 7.17 2.36 -15.14
C PHE A 181 5.97 2.51 -16.07
N SER A 182 6.23 2.62 -17.37
CA SER A 182 5.20 2.70 -18.40
C SER A 182 4.24 1.49 -18.35
N PHE A 183 4.76 0.29 -18.06
CA PHE A 183 3.96 -0.90 -17.87
C PHE A 183 3.09 -0.84 -16.59
N LEU A 184 3.68 -0.45 -15.45
CA LEU A 184 2.98 -0.36 -14.18
C LEU A 184 1.88 0.71 -14.20
N GLU A 185 2.18 1.89 -14.74
CA GLU A 185 1.22 2.99 -14.92
C GLU A 185 0.05 2.52 -15.80
N ARG A 186 0.35 1.86 -16.92
CA ARG A 186 -0.66 1.32 -17.82
C ARG A 186 -1.56 0.29 -17.13
N ILE A 187 -1.01 -0.58 -16.29
CA ILE A 187 -1.80 -1.55 -15.53
C ILE A 187 -2.68 -0.86 -14.50
N GLU A 188 -2.15 0.13 -13.78
CA GLU A 188 -2.89 0.89 -12.77
C GLU A 188 -4.08 1.62 -13.40
N GLU A 189 -3.86 2.33 -14.50
CA GLU A 189 -4.93 2.97 -15.29
C GLU A 189 -6.02 1.98 -15.69
N LEU A 190 -5.62 0.80 -16.18
CA LEU A 190 -6.57 -0.21 -16.63
C LEU A 190 -7.31 -0.86 -15.46
N SER A 191 -6.63 -1.09 -14.35
CA SER A 191 -7.20 -1.63 -13.12
C SER A 191 -8.27 -0.69 -12.58
N LEU A 192 -7.98 0.61 -12.57
CA LEU A 192 -8.93 1.65 -12.17
C LEU A 192 -10.10 1.75 -13.14
N SER A 193 -9.85 1.76 -14.45
CA SER A 193 -10.90 1.89 -15.47
C SER A 193 -11.87 0.70 -15.52
N ARG A 194 -11.44 -0.48 -15.05
CA ARG A 194 -12.23 -1.73 -15.10
C ARG A 194 -12.59 -2.27 -13.73
N SER A 195 -12.32 -1.51 -12.67
CA SER A 195 -12.56 -1.88 -11.27
C SER A 195 -12.00 -3.26 -10.92
N ILE A 196 -10.77 -3.54 -11.35
CA ILE A 196 -10.05 -4.77 -11.00
C ILE A 196 -9.34 -4.53 -9.67
N GLU A 197 -9.55 -5.44 -8.72
CA GLU A 197 -8.87 -5.37 -7.43
C GLU A 197 -7.43 -5.89 -7.55
N LYS A 198 -6.51 -5.37 -6.72
CA LYS A 198 -5.11 -5.81 -6.69
C LYS A 198 -4.96 -7.32 -6.49
N ARG A 199 -5.89 -7.94 -5.75
CA ARG A 199 -5.93 -9.39 -5.55
C ARG A 199 -6.19 -10.14 -6.85
N ASP A 200 -7.21 -9.72 -7.61
CA ASP A 200 -7.54 -10.31 -8.92
C ASP A 200 -6.40 -10.12 -9.92
N LEU A 201 -5.73 -8.96 -9.83
CA LEU A 201 -4.56 -8.62 -10.63
C LEU A 201 -3.36 -9.52 -10.30
N PHE A 202 -3.14 -9.83 -9.02
CA PHE A 202 -2.11 -10.76 -8.57
C PHE A 202 -2.42 -12.22 -8.93
N ASP A 203 -3.66 -12.66 -8.71
CA ASP A 203 -4.12 -14.02 -9.02
C ASP A 203 -3.96 -14.34 -10.51
N SER A 204 -4.10 -13.32 -11.37
CA SER A 204 -3.91 -13.40 -12.82
C SER A 204 -2.61 -12.74 -13.30
N ALA A 205 -1.64 -12.49 -12.43
CA ALA A 205 -0.40 -11.78 -12.79
C ALA A 205 0.43 -12.53 -13.84
N VAL A 206 0.27 -13.85 -13.93
CA VAL A 206 0.93 -14.68 -14.95
C VAL A 206 0.59 -14.26 -16.38
N ASP A 207 -0.61 -13.69 -16.59
CA ASP A 207 -1.08 -13.24 -17.90
C ASP A 207 -0.50 -11.86 -18.29
N LEU A 208 0.12 -11.16 -17.33
CA LEU A 208 0.71 -9.83 -17.51
C LEU A 208 2.16 -9.88 -17.97
N PHE A 209 2.79 -11.06 -17.96
CA PHE A 209 4.19 -11.25 -18.31
C PHE A 209 4.33 -12.16 -19.52
N ASP A 210 5.29 -11.85 -20.39
CA ASP A 210 5.61 -12.66 -21.56
C ASP A 210 7.14 -12.82 -21.72
N GLY A 211 7.57 -13.86 -22.43
CA GLY A 211 8.99 -14.16 -22.67
C GLY A 211 9.83 -14.27 -21.38
N ASP A 212 10.95 -13.56 -21.34
CA ASP A 212 11.92 -13.62 -20.23
C ASP A 212 11.34 -13.10 -18.90
N ALA A 213 10.38 -12.16 -18.96
CA ALA A 213 9.70 -11.68 -17.77
C ALA A 213 8.80 -12.75 -17.13
N LEU A 214 8.23 -13.64 -17.93
CA LEU A 214 7.41 -14.74 -17.43
C LEU A 214 8.27 -15.80 -16.72
N LEU A 215 9.46 -16.06 -17.24
CA LEU A 215 10.45 -16.95 -16.60
C LEU A 215 10.90 -16.37 -15.26
N TRP A 216 11.21 -15.07 -15.22
CA TRP A 216 11.49 -14.34 -14.00
C TRP A 216 10.34 -14.45 -12.99
N PHE A 217 9.09 -14.17 -13.40
CA PHE A 217 7.92 -14.24 -12.52
C PHE A 217 7.76 -15.63 -11.91
N ARG A 218 7.95 -16.70 -12.69
CA ARG A 218 7.89 -18.07 -12.19
C ARG A 218 8.97 -18.37 -11.13
N SER A 219 10.14 -17.77 -11.24
CA SER A 219 11.24 -17.94 -10.27
C SER A 219 10.98 -17.24 -8.93
N ILE A 220 10.28 -16.11 -8.96
CA ILE A 220 9.97 -15.32 -7.75
C ILE A 220 8.58 -15.61 -7.17
N LYS A 221 7.69 -16.28 -7.90
CA LYS A 221 6.32 -16.60 -7.47
C LYS A 221 6.21 -17.21 -6.06
N PRO A 222 7.13 -18.09 -5.60
CA PRO A 222 7.07 -18.61 -4.23
C PRO A 222 7.38 -17.58 -3.14
N GLN A 223 8.06 -16.47 -3.49
CA GLN A 223 8.55 -15.44 -2.58
C GLN A 223 7.63 -14.22 -2.50
N VAL A 224 6.57 -14.18 -3.32
CA VAL A 224 5.68 -13.02 -3.46
C VAL A 224 4.25 -13.47 -3.20
N HIS A 225 3.49 -12.69 -2.41
CA HIS A 225 2.15 -13.08 -1.94
C HIS A 225 1.05 -12.07 -2.25
N ASP A 226 1.43 -10.90 -2.75
CA ASP A 226 0.53 -9.80 -3.04
C ASP A 226 1.08 -8.96 -4.20
N TRP A 227 0.21 -8.13 -4.78
CA TRP A 227 0.55 -7.28 -5.90
C TRP A 227 1.64 -6.25 -5.57
N ASP A 228 1.66 -5.72 -4.35
CA ASP A 228 2.59 -4.64 -3.98
C ASP A 228 4.01 -5.19 -3.85
N THR A 229 4.18 -6.35 -3.19
CA THR A 229 5.47 -7.08 -3.14
C THR A 229 5.95 -7.50 -4.54
N LEU A 230 5.03 -7.84 -5.45
CA LEU A 230 5.37 -8.15 -6.85
C LEU A 230 5.95 -6.92 -7.57
N VAL A 231 5.32 -5.76 -7.39
CA VAL A 231 5.75 -4.50 -7.99
C VAL A 231 7.10 -4.06 -7.44
N GLU A 232 7.33 -4.15 -6.13
CA GLU A 232 8.63 -3.86 -5.52
C GLU A 232 9.74 -4.74 -6.10
N ARG A 233 9.46 -6.04 -6.22
CA ARG A 233 10.41 -7.00 -6.78
C ARG A 233 10.68 -6.73 -8.26
N LEU A 234 9.64 -6.38 -9.02
CA LEU A 234 9.74 -6.00 -10.44
C LEU A 234 10.62 -4.77 -10.60
N LYS A 235 10.39 -3.73 -9.79
CA LYS A 235 11.21 -2.52 -9.78
C LYS A 235 12.66 -2.84 -9.44
N ARG A 236 12.90 -3.64 -8.41
CA ARG A 236 14.27 -3.97 -7.98
C ARG A 236 15.06 -4.79 -9.00
N ASP A 237 14.41 -5.76 -9.64
CA ASP A 237 15.11 -6.69 -10.52
C ASP A 237 15.24 -6.15 -11.97
N PHE A 238 14.41 -5.18 -12.38
CA PHE A 238 14.45 -4.58 -13.72
C PHE A 238 14.80 -3.08 -13.79
N LEU A 239 14.94 -2.39 -12.66
CA LEU A 239 15.47 -1.02 -12.62
C LEU A 239 16.94 -1.01 -12.17
N PRO A 240 17.74 -0.07 -12.68
CA PRO A 240 19.08 0.18 -12.13
C PRO A 240 19.01 0.55 -10.65
N THR A 241 19.96 0.06 -9.86
CA THR A 241 20.06 0.33 -8.41
C THR A 241 20.16 1.83 -8.09
N ASP A 242 20.68 2.63 -9.04
CA ASP A 242 20.91 4.07 -8.89
C ASP A 242 19.78 4.90 -9.54
N TYR A 243 18.62 4.30 -9.82
CA TYR A 243 17.53 4.99 -10.51
C TYR A 243 16.98 6.18 -9.71
N GLU A 244 16.84 6.06 -8.39
CA GLU A 244 16.42 7.20 -7.56
C GLU A 244 17.48 8.31 -7.55
N GLU A 245 18.76 7.96 -7.52
CA GLU A 245 19.87 8.92 -7.60
C GLU A 245 19.87 9.65 -8.95
N PHE A 246 19.61 8.92 -10.04
CA PHE A 246 19.47 9.49 -11.39
C PHE A 246 18.24 10.41 -11.54
N ILE A 247 17.13 10.10 -10.88
CA ILE A 247 15.95 10.99 -10.84
C ILE A 247 16.26 12.25 -10.02
N TRP A 248 16.92 12.12 -8.87
CA TRP A 248 17.36 13.25 -8.06
C TRP A 248 18.38 14.13 -8.79
N GLU A 249 19.31 13.54 -9.55
CA GLU A 249 20.22 14.25 -10.45
C GLU A 249 19.47 15.02 -11.54
N GLN A 250 18.51 14.38 -12.21
CA GLN A 250 17.72 15.05 -13.25
C GLN A 250 16.83 16.18 -12.72
N ILE A 251 16.29 16.05 -11.51
CA ILE A 251 15.52 17.12 -10.86
C ILE A 251 16.43 18.28 -10.47
N ARG A 252 17.62 17.98 -9.93
CA ARG A 252 18.64 18.97 -9.58
C ARG A 252 19.16 19.72 -10.81
N ASP A 253 19.34 19.04 -11.93
CA ASP A 253 19.82 19.62 -13.19
C ASP A 253 18.73 20.40 -13.95
N ARG A 254 17.45 20.27 -13.58
CA ARG A 254 16.37 21.10 -14.14
C ARG A 254 16.39 22.50 -13.53
N HIS A 255 17.13 23.39 -14.18
CA HIS A 255 17.01 24.82 -13.96
C HIS A 255 15.86 25.41 -14.79
N GLN A 256 14.93 26.10 -14.14
CA GLN A 256 13.84 26.82 -14.79
C GLN A 256 14.44 27.92 -15.69
N LYS A 257 14.21 27.85 -17.01
CA LYS A 257 14.62 28.94 -17.92
C LYS A 257 13.90 30.22 -17.50
N LYS A 258 14.66 31.26 -17.13
CA LYS A 258 14.13 32.61 -16.91
C LYS A 258 13.39 33.05 -18.17
N ALA A 259 12.10 33.33 -18.03
CA ALA A 259 11.34 34.03 -19.05
C ALA A 259 11.92 35.45 -19.19
N TYR A 260 12.32 35.80 -20.41
CA TYR A 260 12.73 37.15 -20.80
C TYR A 260 11.53 37.91 -21.37
#